data_AF-W2TT00-F1
#
_entry.id   AF-W2TT00-F1
#
_cell.length_a   1.000
_cell.length_b   1.000
_cell.length_c   1.000
_cell.angle_alpha   90.00
_cell.angle_beta   90.00
_cell.angle_gamma   90.00
#
_symmetry.space_group_name_H-M   'P 1'
#
loop_
_entity.id
_entity.type
_entity.pdbx_description
1 polymer ?
#
loop_
_entity_poly.entity_id
_entity_poly.type
_entity_poly.pdbx_seq_one_letter_code
_entity_poly.pdbx_strand_id
1 'polypeptide(L)'
;MDSSAKLGSGVLRGHLTFFGSYEECKAVDYVDKDSNRRIRGGYYRLRFYLPVRNRTVDTSWDVCLAASCSGGDLLSAFKTHPRIGKYVVTVTGGYDKIPKYVATSYIVGSIMMTIIVMCMVTGAVDYYQTNVHVLKNKGAWHELLMCFSLYQNVREVFSISSSKKICFLDNPLDLFEAGTTYYGQIFTNSYLAVDSFFFIGGILVAFLKFKDIRRNPSALSLHSWLMFYVHRILRLSPAYYILILFYGFIYTSWLYDMPAFLGPGFSGGPCRENWWINFLYLNNFIDHHNMCFPVSWYLATDLQIYIFSPLLILPFALFGTGIGVAVAIILLLIST
;
A
#
# COMPACT_ATOMS: atom_id res chain seq x y z
N MET A 1 19.70 17.19 5.81
CA MET A 1 18.46 17.00 5.02
C MET A 1 17.85 15.70 5.50
N ASP A 2 17.11 15.75 6.60
CA ASP A 2 16.53 14.55 7.22
C ASP A 2 15.03 14.48 6.96
N SER A 3 14.60 13.31 6.46
CA SER A 3 13.26 12.75 6.59
C SER A 3 12.05 13.64 6.22
N SER A 4 11.85 13.91 4.93
CA SER A 4 10.55 14.39 4.40
C SER A 4 9.60 13.25 3.97
N ALA A 5 9.97 11.99 4.22
CA ALA A 5 9.19 10.80 3.80
C ALA A 5 8.54 10.02 4.96
N LYS A 6 8.70 10.43 6.22
CA LYS A 6 8.02 9.78 7.34
C LYS A 6 6.57 10.26 7.38
N LEU A 7 5.63 9.40 7.01
CA LEU A 7 4.20 9.69 7.19
C LEU A 7 3.97 10.06 8.65
N GLY A 8 3.33 11.22 8.88
CA GLY A 8 3.00 11.66 10.23
C GLY A 8 2.13 10.63 10.94
N SER A 9 2.43 10.34 12.20
CA SER A 9 1.68 9.40 13.05
C SER A 9 0.18 9.73 13.15
N GLY A 10 -0.21 10.97 12.82
CA GLY A 10 -1.60 11.40 12.74
C GLY A 10 -2.41 10.83 11.56
N VAL A 11 -1.75 10.42 10.48
CA VAL A 11 -2.43 9.87 9.28
C VAL A 11 -3.16 8.56 9.61
N LEU A 12 -2.55 7.69 10.42
CA LEU A 12 -3.18 6.44 10.89
C LEU A 12 -4.32 6.68 11.91
N ARG A 13 -4.36 7.86 12.52
CA ARG A 13 -5.41 8.28 13.48
C ARG A 13 -6.43 9.26 12.85
N GLY A 14 -6.41 9.44 11.52
CA GLY A 14 -7.40 10.21 10.78
C GLY A 14 -7.29 11.74 10.91
N HIS A 15 -6.15 12.28 11.31
CA HIS A 15 -5.94 13.74 11.40
C HIS A 15 -4.70 14.20 10.61
N LEU A 16 -4.84 15.32 9.90
CA LEU A 16 -3.77 15.94 9.10
C LEU A 16 -2.81 16.81 9.93
N THR A 17 -3.03 16.92 11.24
CA THR A 17 -2.19 17.73 12.12
C THR A 17 -0.92 16.97 12.48
N PHE A 18 0.23 17.46 12.02
CA PHE A 18 1.54 16.90 12.36
C PHE A 18 2.07 17.58 13.64
N PHE A 19 2.10 16.84 14.73
CA PHE A 19 2.56 17.33 16.04
C PHE A 19 4.09 17.24 16.22
N GLY A 20 4.87 16.97 15.17
CA GLY A 20 6.32 16.83 15.28
C GLY A 20 6.74 15.87 16.40
N SER A 21 7.75 16.27 17.16
CA SER A 21 8.28 15.51 18.31
C SER A 21 7.49 15.74 19.61
N TYR A 22 6.18 15.52 19.56
CA TYR A 22 5.29 15.70 20.72
C TYR A 22 5.63 14.75 21.87
N GLU A 23 5.87 13.48 21.57
CA GLU A 23 6.16 12.45 22.58
C GLU A 23 7.53 12.70 23.20
N GLU A 24 8.55 13.06 22.41
CA GLU A 24 9.88 13.39 22.95
C GLU A 24 9.82 14.63 23.85
N CYS A 25 9.05 15.66 23.47
CA CYS A 25 8.85 16.83 24.32
C CYS A 25 8.20 16.49 25.67
N LYS A 26 7.10 15.71 25.65
CA LYS A 26 6.40 15.29 26.88
C LYS A 26 7.24 14.33 27.73
N ALA A 27 8.18 13.60 27.13
CA ALA A 27 9.11 12.73 27.83
C ALA A 27 10.25 13.48 28.55
N VAL A 28 10.45 14.78 28.28
CA VAL A 28 11.47 15.59 28.99
C VAL A 28 11.07 15.75 30.45
N ASP A 29 11.85 15.16 31.34
CA ASP A 29 11.74 15.32 32.79
C ASP A 29 13.15 15.31 33.37
N TYR A 30 13.66 16.50 33.68
CA TYR A 30 15.03 16.71 34.12
C TYR A 30 15.04 17.42 35.47
N VAL A 31 15.89 16.97 36.39
CA VAL A 31 16.10 17.63 37.69
C VAL A 31 17.48 18.28 37.67
N ASP A 32 17.49 19.60 37.77
CA ASP A 32 18.72 20.36 37.86
C ASP A 32 19.39 20.15 39.22
N LYS A 33 20.68 19.77 39.22
CA LYS A 33 21.42 19.37 40.42
C LYS A 33 21.81 20.55 41.29
N ASP A 34 22.01 21.73 40.70
CA ASP A 34 22.49 22.91 41.41
C ASP A 34 21.34 23.71 42.04
N SER A 35 20.17 23.75 41.38
CA SER A 35 18.99 24.48 41.85
C SER A 35 17.89 23.61 42.45
N ASN A 36 18.02 22.28 42.40
CA ASN A 36 17.02 21.28 42.78
C ASN A 36 15.64 21.51 42.11
N ARG A 37 15.62 22.13 40.94
CA ARG A 37 14.40 22.44 40.17
C ARG A 37 14.14 21.33 39.16
N ARG A 38 12.91 20.81 39.16
CA ARG A 38 12.44 19.83 38.18
C ARG A 38 11.80 20.53 36.99
N ILE A 39 12.37 20.35 35.81
CA ILE A 39 11.91 20.88 34.54
C ILE A 39 11.20 19.75 33.78
N ARG A 40 9.91 19.93 33.52
CA ARG A 40 9.11 19.03 32.68
C ARG A 40 8.83 19.69 31.34
N GLY A 41 8.79 18.93 30.26
CA GLY A 41 8.39 19.41 28.95
C GLY A 41 6.87 19.66 28.87
N GLY A 42 6.51 20.83 28.40
CA GLY A 42 5.18 21.31 28.09
C GLY A 42 5.06 21.59 26.60
N TYR A 43 3.96 21.16 26.01
CA TYR A 43 3.73 21.27 24.58
C TYR A 43 2.67 22.34 24.28
N TYR A 44 3.03 23.34 23.48
CA TYR A 44 2.20 24.53 23.21
C TYR A 44 2.04 24.75 21.72
N ARG A 45 0.82 25.10 21.29
CA ARG A 45 0.51 25.49 19.91
C ARG A 45 0.34 26.99 19.79
N LEU A 46 1.13 27.59 18.91
CA LEU A 46 1.01 28.96 18.45
C LEU A 46 0.13 28.99 17.20
N ARG A 47 -0.91 29.83 17.20
CA ARG A 47 -1.67 30.15 15.97
C ARG A 47 -1.26 31.49 15.42
N PHE A 48 -1.02 31.53 14.11
CA PHE A 48 -0.66 32.72 13.36
C PHE A 48 -1.71 33.03 12.32
N TYR A 49 -2.01 34.32 12.15
CA TYR A 49 -2.71 34.81 10.97
C TYR A 49 -1.73 35.52 10.06
N LEU A 50 -1.29 34.82 9.00
CA LEU A 50 -0.40 35.38 8.01
C LEU A 50 -1.25 36.05 6.91
N PRO A 51 -1.10 37.37 6.68
CA PRO A 51 -1.75 38.03 5.57
C PRO A 51 -1.04 37.62 4.27
N VAL A 52 -1.74 36.91 3.40
CA VAL A 52 -1.27 36.56 2.05
C VAL A 52 -2.18 37.26 1.05
N ARG A 53 -1.67 38.35 0.48
CA ARG A 53 -2.38 39.20 -0.48
C ARG A 53 -3.68 39.79 0.11
N ASN A 54 -4.84 39.19 -0.16
CA ASN A 54 -6.17 39.61 0.33
C ASN A 54 -6.87 38.57 1.22
N ARG A 55 -6.16 37.51 1.65
CA ARG A 55 -6.70 36.49 2.58
C ARG A 55 -5.74 36.31 3.74
N THR A 56 -6.29 36.03 4.92
CA THR A 56 -5.52 35.57 6.07
C THR A 56 -5.44 34.05 6.01
N VAL A 57 -4.23 33.51 6.14
CA VAL A 57 -4.00 32.08 6.28
C VAL A 57 -3.82 31.80 7.77
N ASP A 58 -4.69 30.93 8.31
CA ASP A 58 -4.53 30.36 9.66
C ASP A 58 -3.47 29.27 9.57
N THR A 59 -2.33 29.49 10.22
CA THR A 59 -1.28 28.50 10.35
C THR A 59 -0.99 28.26 11.82
N SER A 60 -0.64 27.02 12.15
CA SER A 60 -0.25 26.67 13.52
C SER A 60 1.17 26.15 13.54
N TRP A 61 1.95 26.57 14.53
CA TRP A 61 3.27 26.03 14.83
C TRP A 61 3.30 25.58 16.28
N ASP A 62 3.83 24.39 16.52
CA ASP A 62 3.97 23.83 17.85
C ASP A 62 5.40 23.98 18.37
N VAL A 63 5.53 24.30 19.66
CA VAL A 63 6.81 24.52 20.35
C VAL A 63 6.82 23.75 21.68
N CYS A 64 7.98 23.16 21.99
CA CYS A 64 8.27 22.54 23.27
C CYS A 64 8.92 23.55 24.23
N LEU A 65 8.29 23.81 25.38
CA LEU A 65 8.78 24.71 26.43
C LEU A 65 8.59 24.07 27.80
N ALA A 66 9.05 24.69 28.89
CA ALA A 66 8.84 24.15 30.22
C ALA A 66 7.33 24.15 30.58
N ALA A 67 6.82 23.03 31.11
CA ALA A 67 5.44 22.87 31.54
C ALA A 67 5.03 23.82 32.68
N SER A 68 5.99 24.46 33.34
CA SER A 68 5.76 25.51 34.34
C SER A 68 5.22 26.81 33.75
N CYS A 69 5.29 26.99 32.44
CA CYS A 69 4.86 28.24 31.80
C CYS A 69 3.33 28.25 31.53
N SER A 70 2.67 29.37 31.86
CA SER A 70 1.25 29.58 31.53
C SER A 70 1.08 30.00 30.07
N GLY A 71 -0.02 29.58 29.42
CA GLY A 71 -0.33 30.00 28.04
C GLY A 71 -0.43 31.53 27.87
N GLY A 72 -0.83 32.26 28.91
CA GLY A 72 -0.88 33.73 28.92
C GLY A 72 0.51 34.38 28.94
N ASP A 73 1.45 33.77 29.67
CA ASP A 73 2.83 34.26 29.76
C ASP A 73 3.57 34.04 28.44
N LEU A 74 3.38 32.86 27.83
CA LEU A 74 3.91 32.58 26.48
C LEU A 74 3.33 33.55 25.46
N LEU A 75 2.02 33.81 25.49
CA LEU A 75 1.40 34.72 24.53
C LEU A 75 2.03 36.11 24.61
N SER A 76 2.29 36.59 25.82
CA SER A 76 2.94 37.88 26.06
C SER A 76 4.39 37.87 25.56
N ALA A 77 5.15 36.80 25.83
CA ALA A 77 6.53 36.64 25.38
C ALA A 77 6.67 36.53 23.85
N PHE A 78 5.72 35.88 23.17
CA PHE A 78 5.75 35.79 21.70
C PHE A 78 5.26 37.08 21.04
N LYS A 79 4.32 37.81 21.66
CA LYS A 79 3.85 39.11 21.15
C LYS A 79 4.90 40.20 21.20
N THR A 80 5.81 40.16 22.17
CA THR A 80 6.93 41.13 22.25
C THR A 80 8.03 40.90 21.22
N HIS A 81 7.99 39.78 20.48
CA HIS A 81 9.00 39.48 19.47
C HIS A 81 8.85 40.35 18.21
N PRO A 82 9.88 41.08 17.76
CA PRO A 82 9.76 42.16 16.77
C PRO A 82 9.33 41.72 15.37
N ARG A 83 9.54 40.45 14.99
CA ARG A 83 9.17 39.91 13.67
C ARG A 83 7.89 39.08 13.66
N ILE A 84 7.63 38.38 14.75
CA ILE A 84 6.64 37.30 14.80
C ILE A 84 5.41 37.72 15.62
N GLY A 85 5.59 38.59 16.62
CA GLY A 85 4.56 38.93 17.60
C GLY A 85 3.31 39.59 17.02
N LYS A 86 3.44 40.31 15.89
CA LYS A 86 2.31 40.91 15.18
C LYS A 86 1.33 39.87 14.61
N TYR A 87 1.80 38.66 14.34
CA TYR A 87 1.03 37.60 13.70
C TYR A 87 0.50 36.56 14.69
N VAL A 88 0.99 36.54 15.93
CA VAL A 88 0.61 35.57 16.97
C VAL A 88 -0.73 35.95 17.61
N VAL A 89 -1.69 35.04 17.52
CA VAL A 89 -3.07 35.29 17.93
C VAL A 89 -3.34 34.67 19.30
N THR A 90 -3.08 33.38 19.42
CA THR A 90 -3.34 32.59 20.61
C THR A 90 -2.23 31.56 20.82
N VAL A 91 -1.93 31.33 22.10
CA VAL A 91 -1.11 30.20 22.55
C VAL A 91 -2.03 29.28 23.33
N THR A 92 -2.24 28.07 22.83
CA THR A 92 -2.98 27.03 23.56
C THR A 92 -2.00 26.02 24.11
N GLY A 93 -1.97 25.88 25.44
CA GLY A 93 -1.17 24.86 26.11
C GLY A 93 -1.93 23.53 26.24
N GLY A 94 -1.21 22.42 26.16
CA GLY A 94 -1.74 21.11 26.52
C GLY A 94 -2.76 20.55 25.54
N TYR A 95 -2.30 19.84 24.51
CA TYR A 95 -3.11 18.82 23.84
C TYR A 95 -3.30 17.61 24.76
N ASP A 96 -4.01 17.78 25.88
CA ASP A 96 -4.34 16.67 26.78
C ASP A 96 -5.70 16.04 26.43
N LYS A 97 -6.36 16.49 25.35
CA LYS A 97 -7.60 15.89 24.85
C LYS A 97 -7.62 15.84 23.33
N ILE A 98 -6.77 15.00 22.73
CA ILE A 98 -7.10 14.46 21.41
C ILE A 98 -8.33 13.57 21.64
N PRO A 99 -9.47 13.80 20.97
CA PRO A 99 -10.60 12.89 21.10
C PRO A 99 -10.13 11.50 20.67
N LYS A 100 -10.17 10.54 21.61
CA LYS A 100 -9.58 9.20 21.42
C LYS A 100 -10.16 8.48 20.20
N TYR A 101 -11.37 8.87 19.77
CA TYR A 101 -12.08 8.28 18.64
C TYR A 101 -12.90 9.34 17.90
N VAL A 102 -12.82 9.32 16.57
CA VAL A 102 -13.62 10.17 15.66
C VAL A 102 -14.81 9.31 15.18
N ALA A 103 -15.97 9.90 14.88
CA ALA A 103 -17.12 9.12 14.38
C ALA A 103 -16.74 8.18 13.21
N THR A 104 -15.82 8.63 12.35
CA THR A 104 -15.22 7.85 11.26
C THR A 104 -14.52 6.56 11.71
N SER A 105 -13.86 6.54 12.88
CA SER A 105 -13.20 5.33 13.39
C SER A 105 -14.20 4.27 13.85
N TYR A 106 -15.35 4.68 14.39
CA TYR A 106 -16.41 3.74 14.75
C TYR A 106 -17.09 3.16 13.51
N ILE A 107 -17.30 3.97 12.47
CA ILE A 107 -17.86 3.51 11.19
C ILE A 107 -16.94 2.46 10.55
N VAL A 108 -15.64 2.76 10.43
CA VAL A 108 -14.67 1.81 9.86
C VAL A 108 -14.55 0.56 10.72
N GLY A 109 -14.50 0.70 12.05
CA GLY A 109 -14.48 -0.42 12.98
C GLY A 109 -15.71 -1.32 12.86
N SER A 110 -16.91 -0.74 12.69
CA SER A 110 -18.15 -1.51 12.48
C SER A 110 -18.14 -2.27 11.16
N ILE A 111 -17.66 -1.65 10.07
CA ILE A 111 -17.57 -2.31 8.76
C ILE A 111 -16.61 -3.50 8.84
N MET A 112 -15.43 -3.31 9.44
CA MET A 112 -14.46 -4.40 9.62
C MET A 112 -15.02 -5.53 10.48
N MET A 113 -15.71 -5.21 11.58
CA MET A 113 -16.34 -6.22 12.43
C MET A 113 -17.44 -7.00 11.67
N THR A 114 -18.26 -6.32 10.85
CA THR A 114 -19.29 -7.00 10.04
C THR A 114 -18.69 -7.94 9.00
N ILE A 115 -17.58 -7.56 8.37
CA ILE A 115 -16.87 -8.42 7.42
C ILE A 115 -16.30 -9.65 8.14
N ILE A 116 -15.68 -9.47 9.30
CA ILE A 116 -15.11 -10.58 10.09
C ILE A 116 -16.20 -11.58 10.50
N VAL A 117 -17.32 -11.08 11.04
CA VAL A 117 -18.47 -11.92 11.43
C VAL A 117 -19.06 -12.63 10.22
N MET A 118 -19.19 -11.95 9.09
CA MET A 118 -19.65 -12.55 7.84
C MET A 118 -18.74 -13.70 7.41
N CYS A 119 -17.41 -13.50 7.38
CA CYS A 119 -16.45 -14.53 6.98
C CYS A 119 -16.42 -15.73 7.95
N MET A 120 -16.64 -15.49 9.25
CA MET A 120 -16.75 -16.57 10.25
C MET A 120 -18.02 -17.41 10.04
N VAL A 121 -19.16 -16.76 9.79
CA VAL A 121 -20.44 -17.44 9.55
C VAL A 121 -20.40 -18.21 8.23
N THR A 122 -19.90 -17.61 7.15
CA THR A 122 -19.78 -18.30 5.85
C THR A 122 -18.78 -19.46 5.94
N GLY A 123 -17.66 -19.30 6.64
CA GLY A 123 -16.70 -20.37 6.89
C GLY A 123 -17.28 -21.54 7.71
N ALA A 124 -18.14 -21.25 8.71
CA ALA A 124 -18.82 -22.30 9.49
C ALA A 124 -19.87 -23.05 8.66
N VAL A 125 -20.63 -22.32 7.83
CA VAL A 125 -21.59 -22.92 6.89
C VAL A 125 -20.88 -23.83 5.87
N ASP A 126 -19.77 -23.36 5.32
CA ASP A 126 -18.94 -24.11 4.38
C ASP A 126 -18.30 -25.36 5.00
N TYR A 127 -17.74 -25.23 6.21
CA TYR A 127 -17.23 -26.37 6.97
C TYR A 127 -18.30 -27.45 7.22
N TYR A 128 -19.52 -27.03 7.58
CA TYR A 128 -20.65 -27.93 7.83
C TYR A 128 -21.15 -28.58 6.53
N GLN A 129 -21.21 -27.82 5.43
CA GLN A 129 -21.59 -28.35 4.12
C GLN A 129 -20.59 -29.38 3.58
N THR A 130 -19.30 -29.14 3.80
CA THR A 130 -18.22 -30.01 3.32
C THR A 130 -18.13 -31.31 4.13
N ASN A 131 -18.32 -31.28 5.45
CA ASN A 131 -18.06 -32.43 6.32
C ASN A 131 -19.31 -33.18 6.80
N VAL A 132 -20.50 -32.56 6.76
CA VAL A 132 -21.72 -33.14 7.34
C VAL A 132 -22.81 -33.38 6.30
N HIS A 133 -23.26 -32.34 5.58
CA HIS A 133 -24.38 -32.46 4.65
C HIS A 133 -24.32 -31.47 3.47
N VAL A 134 -24.32 -32.01 2.25
CA VAL A 134 -24.37 -31.22 1.02
C VAL A 134 -25.80 -30.68 0.81
N LEU A 135 -25.95 -29.35 0.84
CA LEU A 135 -27.21 -28.68 0.51
C LEU A 135 -27.54 -28.84 -0.99
N LYS A 136 -28.70 -29.41 -1.29
CA LYS A 136 -29.11 -29.85 -2.64
C LYS A 136 -29.64 -28.73 -3.54
N ASN A 137 -29.91 -27.55 -3.00
CA ASN A 137 -30.46 -26.42 -3.75
C ASN A 137 -29.62 -25.16 -3.49
N LYS A 138 -28.77 -24.78 -4.45
CA LYS A 138 -27.87 -23.63 -4.38
C LYS A 138 -28.49 -22.48 -5.17
N GLY A 139 -28.80 -21.36 -4.50
CA GLY A 139 -29.20 -20.12 -5.16
C GLY A 139 -28.01 -19.20 -5.44
N ALA A 140 -28.18 -18.19 -6.29
CA ALA A 140 -27.11 -17.23 -6.65
C ALA A 140 -26.49 -16.52 -5.43
N TRP A 141 -27.28 -16.27 -4.38
CA TRP A 141 -26.79 -15.69 -3.12
C TRP A 141 -25.88 -16.63 -2.34
N HIS A 142 -26.09 -17.94 -2.46
CA HIS A 142 -25.22 -18.92 -1.81
C HIS A 142 -23.84 -18.92 -2.47
N GLU A 143 -23.77 -18.92 -3.81
CA GLU A 143 -22.48 -18.87 -4.53
C GLU A 143 -21.69 -17.60 -4.21
N LEU A 144 -22.36 -16.44 -4.17
CA LEU A 144 -21.72 -15.18 -3.83
C LEU A 144 -21.23 -15.13 -2.37
N LEU A 145 -21.94 -15.77 -1.43
CA LEU A 145 -21.50 -15.89 -0.04
C LEU A 145 -20.30 -16.83 0.13
N MET A 146 -20.19 -17.86 -0.70
CA MET A 146 -19.08 -18.82 -0.65
C MET A 146 -17.76 -18.23 -1.13
N CYS A 147 -17.77 -17.18 -1.95
CA CYS A 147 -16.58 -16.41 -2.32
C CYS A 147 -15.85 -15.80 -1.09
N PHE A 148 -16.57 -15.54 0.00
CA PHE A 148 -16.03 -15.00 1.25
C PHE A 148 -15.73 -16.09 2.29
N SER A 149 -15.82 -17.38 1.95
CA SER A 149 -15.54 -18.46 2.89
C SER A 149 -14.06 -18.49 3.25
N LEU A 150 -13.74 -18.23 4.51
CA LEU A 150 -12.39 -18.37 5.03
C LEU A 150 -11.93 -19.83 4.97
N TYR A 151 -12.81 -20.81 5.17
CA TYR A 151 -12.45 -22.23 5.19
C TYR A 151 -12.00 -22.72 3.82
N GLN A 152 -12.76 -22.47 2.75
CA GLN A 152 -12.36 -22.84 1.39
C GLN A 152 -11.13 -22.06 0.94
N ASN A 153 -11.07 -20.74 1.17
CA ASN A 153 -9.91 -19.93 0.79
C ASN A 153 -8.64 -20.41 1.51
N VAL A 154 -8.72 -20.74 2.81
CA VAL A 154 -7.62 -21.34 3.59
C VAL A 154 -7.30 -22.74 3.10
N ARG A 155 -8.29 -23.59 2.85
CA ARG A 155 -8.09 -24.96 2.35
C ARG A 155 -7.43 -24.98 0.98
N GLU A 156 -7.81 -24.07 0.08
CA GLU A 156 -7.17 -23.88 -1.24
C GLU A 156 -5.74 -23.36 -1.10
N VAL A 157 -5.49 -22.40 -0.18
CA VAL A 157 -4.14 -21.95 0.18
C VAL A 157 -3.27 -23.11 0.72
N PHE A 158 -3.88 -24.03 1.48
CA PHE A 158 -3.20 -25.21 2.06
C PHE A 158 -3.40 -26.50 1.23
N SER A 159 -3.93 -26.40 0.01
CA SER A 159 -4.22 -27.53 -0.87
C SER A 159 -2.93 -27.99 -1.56
N ILE A 160 -2.38 -29.10 -1.07
CA ILE A 160 -1.11 -29.69 -1.52
C ILE A 160 -1.29 -30.37 -2.89
N SER A 161 -1.49 -29.60 -3.95
CA SER A 161 -1.33 -30.13 -5.31
C SER A 161 -0.35 -29.33 -6.16
N SER A 162 -0.11 -28.05 -5.86
CA SER A 162 0.61 -27.19 -6.81
C SER A 162 1.43 -26.10 -6.11
N SER A 163 2.60 -26.43 -5.56
CA SER A 163 3.66 -25.40 -5.50
C SER A 163 5.06 -25.99 -5.27
N LYS A 164 5.79 -26.18 -6.37
CA LYS A 164 7.25 -26.11 -6.37
C LYS A 164 7.62 -24.75 -6.93
N LYS A 165 8.16 -23.82 -6.12
CA LYS A 165 9.25 -22.88 -6.48
C LYS A 165 9.46 -21.74 -5.46
N ILE A 166 10.73 -21.61 -5.06
CA ILE A 166 11.50 -20.42 -4.62
C ILE A 166 11.36 -19.97 -3.16
N CYS A 167 12.44 -20.21 -2.38
CA CYS A 167 12.90 -19.30 -1.32
C CYS A 167 14.44 -19.42 -1.17
N PHE A 168 15.13 -18.29 -1.02
CA PHE A 168 16.59 -18.21 -0.84
C PHE A 168 16.95 -18.52 0.64
N LEU A 169 17.68 -19.61 0.89
CA LEU A 169 18.27 -19.94 2.19
C LEU A 169 19.67 -20.57 1.96
N ASP A 170 20.64 -20.22 2.83
CA ASP A 170 22.06 -20.58 2.72
C ASP A 170 22.35 -22.09 2.86
N ASN A 171 21.34 -22.90 3.22
CA ASN A 171 21.43 -24.35 3.30
C ASN A 171 20.17 -25.00 2.67
N PRO A 172 20.31 -25.85 1.64
CA PRO A 172 19.18 -26.49 0.96
C PRO A 172 18.43 -27.51 1.83
N LEU A 173 19.05 -28.06 2.88
CA LEU A 173 18.36 -28.90 3.87
C LEU A 173 17.39 -28.06 4.73
N ASP A 174 17.77 -26.83 5.07
CA ASP A 174 16.92 -25.89 5.81
C ASP A 174 15.73 -25.43 4.95
N LEU A 175 15.79 -25.53 3.61
CA LEU A 175 14.66 -25.25 2.73
C LEU A 175 13.54 -26.30 2.87
N PHE A 176 13.92 -27.58 3.01
CA PHE A 176 12.95 -28.65 3.26
C PHE A 176 12.32 -28.52 4.65
N GLU A 177 13.10 -28.09 5.65
CA GLU A 177 12.62 -27.86 7.00
C GLU A 177 11.77 -26.58 7.09
N ALA A 178 12.19 -25.48 6.45
CA ALA A 178 11.46 -24.21 6.38
C ALA A 178 10.10 -24.36 5.66
N GLY A 179 9.98 -25.23 4.66
CA GLY A 179 8.71 -25.53 3.99
C GLY A 179 7.65 -26.17 4.91
N THR A 180 8.08 -26.79 6.01
CA THR A 180 7.18 -27.33 7.05
C THR A 180 6.83 -26.31 8.12
N THR A 181 7.59 -25.21 8.24
CA THR A 181 7.31 -24.14 9.20
C THR A 181 6.24 -23.18 8.67
N TYR A 182 5.40 -22.68 9.56
CA TYR A 182 4.35 -21.73 9.22
C TYR A 182 4.88 -20.44 8.56
N TYR A 183 6.07 -19.96 8.98
CA TYR A 183 6.70 -18.80 8.37
C TYR A 183 7.15 -19.06 6.94
N GLY A 184 7.81 -20.19 6.67
CA GLY A 184 8.22 -20.55 5.30
C GLY A 184 7.03 -20.68 4.36
N GLN A 185 5.92 -21.23 4.84
CA GLN A 185 4.66 -21.33 4.08
C GLN A 185 4.03 -19.97 3.75
N ILE A 186 4.17 -18.96 4.61
CA ILE A 186 3.71 -17.59 4.32
C ILE A 186 4.52 -17.00 3.16
N PHE A 187 5.84 -17.17 3.17
CA PHE A 187 6.69 -16.63 2.11
C PHE A 187 6.47 -17.32 0.76
N THR A 188 6.29 -18.64 0.73
CA THR A 188 6.06 -19.39 -0.52
C THR A 188 4.70 -19.09 -1.14
N ASN A 189 3.69 -18.74 -0.35
CA ASN A 189 2.34 -18.38 -0.83
C ASN A 189 2.13 -16.87 -1.04
N SER A 190 3.19 -16.07 -0.90
CA SER A 190 3.12 -14.62 -1.04
C SER A 190 2.62 -14.14 -2.42
N TYR A 191 2.67 -14.99 -3.45
CA TYR A 191 2.12 -14.69 -4.77
C TYR A 191 0.60 -14.41 -4.74
N LEU A 192 -0.14 -14.95 -3.78
CA LEU A 192 -1.57 -14.67 -3.60
C LEU A 192 -1.85 -13.21 -3.20
N ALA A 193 -0.88 -12.53 -2.58
CA ALA A 193 -1.00 -11.12 -2.24
C ALA A 193 -1.00 -10.22 -3.50
N VAL A 194 -0.49 -10.72 -4.63
CA VAL A 194 -0.39 -9.97 -5.89
C VAL A 194 -1.76 -9.57 -6.41
N ASP A 195 -2.79 -10.41 -6.25
CA ASP A 195 -4.16 -10.10 -6.70
C ASP A 195 -4.73 -8.88 -5.97
N SER A 196 -4.45 -8.77 -4.67
CA SER A 196 -4.85 -7.60 -3.88
C SER A 196 -4.14 -6.32 -4.35
N PHE A 197 -2.86 -6.42 -4.73
CA PHE A 197 -2.14 -5.29 -5.30
C PHE A 197 -2.70 -4.84 -6.65
N PHE A 198 -3.04 -5.78 -7.53
CA PHE A 198 -3.68 -5.46 -8.82
C PHE A 198 -5.04 -4.80 -8.61
N PHE A 199 -5.85 -5.28 -7.67
CA PHE A 199 -7.15 -4.69 -7.37
C PHE A 199 -7.02 -3.24 -6.88
N ILE A 200 -6.15 -2.98 -5.90
CA ILE A 200 -5.91 -1.64 -5.38
C ILE A 200 -5.33 -0.71 -6.46
N GLY A 201 -4.39 -1.22 -7.26
CA GLY A 201 -3.79 -0.51 -8.38
C GLY A 201 -4.83 -0.11 -9.43
N GLY A 202 -5.72 -1.03 -9.80
CA GLY A 202 -6.81 -0.80 -10.75
C GLY A 202 -7.79 0.26 -10.26
N ILE A 203 -8.21 0.20 -9.00
CA ILE A 203 -9.08 1.22 -8.38
C ILE A 203 -8.42 2.60 -8.43
N LEU A 204 -7.14 2.69 -8.08
CA LEU A 204 -6.41 3.95 -8.07
C LEU A 204 -6.31 4.55 -9.49
N VAL A 205 -5.97 3.72 -10.49
CA VAL A 205 -5.90 4.15 -11.89
C VAL A 205 -7.24 4.66 -12.38
N ALA A 206 -8.32 3.91 -12.12
CA ALA A 206 -9.67 4.31 -12.49
C ALA A 206 -10.06 5.63 -11.82
N PHE A 207 -9.85 5.76 -10.51
CA PHE A 207 -10.18 6.96 -9.75
C PHE A 207 -9.45 8.20 -10.26
N LEU A 208 -8.13 8.10 -10.45
CA LEU A 208 -7.32 9.21 -10.95
C LEU A 208 -7.73 9.61 -12.37
N LYS A 209 -8.02 8.64 -13.25
CA LYS A 209 -8.45 8.93 -14.61
C LYS A 209 -9.83 9.57 -14.68
N PHE A 210 -10.81 9.07 -13.94
CA PHE A 210 -12.12 9.72 -13.87
C PHE A 210 -12.04 11.12 -13.26
N LYS A 211 -11.14 11.33 -12.29
CA LYS A 211 -10.87 12.66 -11.73
C LYS A 211 -10.26 13.62 -12.76
N ASP A 212 -9.30 13.16 -13.56
CA ASP A 212 -8.68 13.96 -14.62
C ASP A 212 -9.68 14.31 -15.73
N ILE A 213 -10.49 13.34 -16.18
CA ILE A 213 -11.55 13.54 -17.19
C ILE A 213 -12.60 14.54 -16.70
N ARG A 214 -12.98 14.46 -15.42
CA ARG A 214 -13.93 15.41 -14.82
C ARG A 214 -13.36 16.82 -14.73
N ARG A 215 -12.05 16.95 -14.47
CA ARG A 215 -11.39 18.26 -14.35
C ARG A 215 -11.20 18.90 -15.72
N ASN A 216 -10.75 18.11 -16.70
CA ASN A 216 -10.46 18.57 -18.06
C ASN A 216 -10.98 17.54 -19.08
N PRO A 217 -11.94 17.90 -19.96
CA PRO A 217 -12.43 16.98 -20.99
C PRO A 217 -11.34 16.63 -22.03
N SER A 218 -10.30 17.44 -22.15
CA SER A 218 -9.12 17.14 -22.97
C SER A 218 -8.31 15.94 -22.46
N ALA A 219 -8.55 15.45 -21.23
CA ALA A 219 -7.96 14.21 -20.73
C ALA A 219 -8.45 12.96 -21.46
N LEU A 220 -9.49 13.08 -22.30
CA LEU A 220 -9.92 12.02 -23.21
C LEU A 220 -9.09 11.94 -24.50
N SER A 221 -8.29 12.97 -24.79
CA SER A 221 -7.47 13.03 -26.00
C SER A 221 -6.45 11.89 -26.07
N LEU A 222 -6.17 11.42 -27.29
CA LEU A 222 -5.13 10.42 -27.57
C LEU A 222 -3.78 10.81 -26.93
N HIS A 223 -3.44 12.11 -26.95
CA HIS A 223 -2.20 12.61 -26.35
C HIS A 223 -2.15 12.39 -24.84
N SER A 224 -3.27 12.55 -24.12
CA SER A 224 -3.33 12.32 -22.67
C SER A 224 -3.16 10.84 -22.32
N TRP A 225 -3.71 9.95 -23.15
CA TRP A 225 -3.52 8.50 -23.03
C TRP A 225 -2.09 8.07 -23.36
N LEU A 226 -1.49 8.63 -24.42
CA LEU A 226 -0.07 8.37 -24.73
C LEU A 226 0.84 8.82 -23.57
N MET A 227 0.64 10.04 -23.05
CA MET A 227 1.41 10.53 -21.90
C MET A 227 1.21 9.66 -20.65
N PHE A 228 0.01 9.11 -20.45
CA PHE A 228 -0.28 8.19 -19.35
C PHE A 228 0.53 6.88 -19.42
N TYR A 229 0.77 6.33 -20.61
CA TYR A 229 1.65 5.17 -20.78
C TYR A 229 3.12 5.55 -20.61
N VAL A 230 3.55 6.63 -21.26
CA VAL A 230 4.94 7.11 -21.20
C VAL A 230 5.37 7.39 -19.76
N HIS A 231 4.55 8.09 -18.97
CA HIS A 231 4.88 8.38 -17.57
C HIS A 231 5.06 7.12 -16.72
N ARG A 232 4.26 6.07 -16.98
CA ARG A 232 4.39 4.81 -16.24
C ARG A 232 5.65 4.04 -16.63
N ILE A 233 5.92 3.94 -17.92
CA ILE A 233 7.12 3.28 -18.44
C ILE A 233 8.37 3.99 -17.90
N LEU A 234 8.43 5.32 -17.95
CA LEU A 234 9.57 6.09 -17.42
C LEU A 234 9.75 5.95 -15.90
N ARG A 235 8.69 5.68 -15.15
CA ARG A 235 8.76 5.50 -13.70
C ARG A 235 9.20 4.09 -13.31
N LEU A 236 8.67 3.06 -13.97
CA LEU A 236 8.81 1.66 -13.55
C LEU A 236 9.93 0.93 -14.30
N SER A 237 10.00 1.12 -15.61
CA SER A 237 10.89 0.35 -16.48
C SER A 237 12.39 0.54 -16.21
N PRO A 238 12.91 1.74 -15.85
CA PRO A 238 14.34 1.88 -15.58
C PRO A 238 14.84 0.96 -14.47
N ALA A 239 14.12 0.91 -13.34
CA ALA A 239 14.49 0.06 -12.21
C ALA A 239 14.35 -1.42 -12.57
N TYR A 240 13.29 -1.78 -13.30
CA TYR A 240 13.07 -3.14 -13.76
C TYR A 240 14.16 -3.63 -14.72
N TYR A 241 14.53 -2.82 -15.71
CA TYR A 241 15.58 -3.19 -16.67
C TYR A 241 16.94 -3.32 -15.99
N ILE A 242 17.28 -2.44 -15.04
CA ILE A 242 18.51 -2.58 -14.25
C ILE A 242 18.50 -3.90 -13.48
N LEU A 243 17.38 -4.28 -12.87
CA LEU A 243 17.25 -5.55 -12.15
C LEU A 243 17.42 -6.76 -13.09
N ILE A 244 16.78 -6.76 -14.26
CA ILE A 244 16.91 -7.84 -15.24
C ILE A 244 18.33 -7.93 -15.79
N LEU A 245 18.99 -6.79 -16.05
CA LEU A 245 20.39 -6.77 -16.50
C LEU A 245 21.33 -7.27 -15.40
N PHE A 246 21.14 -6.82 -14.17
CA PHE A 246 21.91 -7.29 -13.01
C PHE A 246 21.74 -8.80 -12.83
N TYR A 247 20.49 -9.29 -12.81
CA TYR A 247 20.20 -10.70 -12.63
C TYR A 247 20.74 -11.54 -13.81
N GLY A 248 20.50 -11.10 -15.05
CA GLY A 248 20.80 -11.85 -16.25
C GLY A 248 22.26 -11.86 -16.68
N PHE A 249 23.03 -10.81 -16.36
CA PHE A 249 24.43 -10.66 -16.79
C PHE A 249 25.44 -10.63 -15.65
N ILE A 250 25.11 -10.05 -14.49
CA ILE A 250 26.07 -9.89 -13.38
C ILE A 250 25.95 -11.07 -12.42
N TYR A 251 24.74 -11.30 -11.89
CA TYR A 251 24.46 -12.31 -10.89
C TYR A 251 24.73 -13.73 -11.40
N THR A 252 24.23 -14.07 -12.60
CA THR A 252 24.47 -15.37 -13.25
C THR A 252 25.93 -15.61 -13.62
N SER A 253 26.66 -14.58 -14.05
CA SER A 253 28.06 -14.72 -14.46
C SER A 253 29.03 -14.79 -13.27
N TRP A 254 28.72 -14.12 -12.16
CA TRP A 254 29.57 -14.13 -10.96
C TRP A 254 29.39 -15.38 -10.09
N LEU A 255 28.27 -16.09 -10.22
CA LEU A 255 27.97 -17.32 -9.46
C LEU A 255 28.13 -18.60 -10.30
N TYR A 256 28.83 -18.52 -11.43
CA TYR A 256 29.00 -19.63 -12.37
C TYR A 256 29.68 -20.86 -11.76
N ASP A 257 30.63 -20.67 -10.83
CA ASP A 257 31.39 -21.75 -10.16
C ASP A 257 30.86 -22.08 -8.74
N MET A 258 29.64 -21.68 -8.39
CA MET A 258 29.06 -22.01 -7.09
C MET A 258 28.61 -23.49 -7.05
N PRO A 259 28.70 -24.21 -5.91
CA PRO A 259 28.28 -25.61 -5.81
C PRO A 259 26.85 -25.81 -6.34
N ALA A 260 26.58 -26.87 -7.09
CA ALA A 260 25.33 -27.05 -7.86
C ALA A 260 24.00 -26.93 -7.07
N PHE A 261 24.06 -27.00 -5.74
CA PHE A 261 22.92 -26.85 -4.83
C PHE A 261 22.73 -25.42 -4.29
N LEU A 262 23.69 -24.52 -4.53
CA LEU A 262 23.69 -23.09 -4.19
C LEU A 262 23.88 -22.20 -5.43
N GLY A 263 24.40 -22.75 -6.53
CA GLY A 263 24.35 -22.13 -7.84
C GLY A 263 22.92 -22.09 -8.38
N PRO A 264 22.66 -21.38 -9.49
CA PRO A 264 21.36 -21.40 -10.14
C PRO A 264 21.07 -22.83 -10.63
N GLY A 265 20.46 -23.66 -9.77
CA GLY A 265 19.91 -24.98 -10.10
C GLY A 265 18.78 -24.93 -11.14
N PHE A 266 18.52 -23.74 -11.68
CA PHE A 266 17.84 -23.50 -12.93
C PHE A 266 18.93 -23.06 -13.92
N SER A 267 19.46 -24.04 -14.65
CA SER A 267 20.23 -23.91 -15.90
C SER A 267 20.59 -22.47 -16.30
N GLY A 268 21.87 -22.14 -16.47
CA GLY A 268 22.30 -20.83 -17.03
C GLY A 268 21.85 -20.55 -18.48
N GLY A 269 20.90 -21.32 -19.03
CA GLY A 269 20.39 -21.24 -20.40
C GLY A 269 19.21 -20.28 -20.62
N PRO A 270 18.11 -20.31 -19.82
CA PRO A 270 16.90 -19.55 -20.10
C PRO A 270 17.12 -18.04 -20.12
N CYS A 271 17.92 -17.49 -19.21
CA CYS A 271 18.12 -16.05 -19.23
C CYS A 271 18.97 -15.58 -20.42
N ARG A 272 19.95 -16.37 -20.87
CA ARG A 272 20.78 -16.03 -22.04
C ARG A 272 19.98 -16.00 -23.33
N GLU A 273 18.93 -16.81 -23.44
CA GLU A 273 18.06 -16.88 -24.62
C GLU A 273 16.82 -15.97 -24.50
N ASN A 274 16.24 -15.85 -23.30
CA ASN A 274 14.93 -15.20 -23.06
C ASN A 274 15.00 -13.85 -22.32
N TRP A 275 16.18 -13.27 -22.07
CA TRP A 275 16.30 -11.97 -21.39
C TRP A 275 15.51 -10.85 -22.09
N TRP A 276 15.48 -10.85 -23.43
CA TRP A 276 14.77 -9.84 -24.23
C TRP A 276 13.25 -9.91 -24.04
N ILE A 277 12.70 -11.08 -23.72
CA ILE A 277 11.26 -11.28 -23.46
C ILE A 277 10.84 -10.50 -22.22
N ASN A 278 11.70 -10.46 -21.20
CA ASN A 278 11.48 -9.66 -19.99
C ASN A 278 11.44 -8.16 -20.30
N PHE A 279 12.28 -7.65 -21.21
CA PHE A 279 12.27 -6.23 -21.61
C PHE A 279 10.97 -5.81 -22.28
N LEU A 280 10.32 -6.73 -22.99
CA LEU A 280 9.02 -6.50 -23.60
C LEU A 280 7.84 -6.75 -22.65
N TYR A 281 8.10 -7.17 -21.40
CA TYR A 281 7.06 -7.58 -20.44
C TYR A 281 6.16 -8.70 -21.00
N LEU A 282 6.74 -9.65 -21.74
CA LEU A 282 6.03 -10.79 -22.36
C LEU A 282 6.45 -12.15 -21.77
N ASN A 283 7.18 -12.13 -20.66
CA ASN A 283 7.75 -13.33 -20.05
C ASN A 283 6.68 -14.29 -19.51
N ASN A 284 5.48 -13.79 -19.22
CA ASN A 284 4.33 -14.59 -18.82
C ASN A 284 3.56 -15.22 -19.99
N PHE A 285 3.80 -14.81 -21.24
CA PHE A 285 3.09 -15.33 -22.43
C PHE A 285 3.94 -16.23 -23.32
N ILE A 286 5.17 -15.84 -23.64
CA ILE A 286 5.95 -16.50 -24.70
C ILE A 286 6.62 -17.78 -24.21
N ASP A 287 7.27 -17.74 -23.05
CA ASP A 287 7.99 -18.89 -22.48
C ASP A 287 7.92 -18.87 -20.95
N HIS A 288 6.72 -19.09 -20.43
CA HIS A 288 6.44 -19.01 -19.00
C HIS A 288 7.15 -20.11 -18.17
N HIS A 289 7.53 -21.22 -18.81
CA HIS A 289 8.27 -22.28 -18.14
C HIS A 289 9.76 -21.94 -17.97
N ASN A 290 10.35 -21.24 -18.94
CA ASN A 290 11.77 -20.86 -18.95
C ASN A 290 11.96 -19.34 -18.86
N MET A 291 11.33 -18.72 -17.85
CA MET A 291 11.52 -17.30 -17.55
C MET A 291 12.95 -17.01 -17.08
N CYS A 292 13.57 -15.94 -17.60
CA CYS A 292 14.86 -15.46 -17.09
C CYS A 292 14.78 -15.12 -15.59
N PHE A 293 13.76 -14.35 -15.17
CA PHE A 293 13.56 -13.97 -13.78
C PHE A 293 12.12 -14.30 -13.39
N PRO A 294 11.84 -15.43 -12.73
CA PRO A 294 10.47 -15.88 -12.50
C PRO A 294 9.64 -14.84 -11.76
N VAL A 295 10.22 -14.16 -10.78
CA VAL A 295 9.53 -13.15 -9.96
C VAL A 295 9.06 -11.93 -10.79
N SER A 296 9.60 -11.65 -11.99
CA SER A 296 9.10 -10.54 -12.81
C SER A 296 7.71 -10.75 -13.41
N TRP A 297 7.14 -11.96 -13.30
CA TRP A 297 5.85 -12.31 -13.88
C TRP A 297 4.75 -11.29 -13.53
N TYR A 298 4.68 -10.86 -12.26
CA TYR A 298 3.61 -9.96 -11.80
C TYR A 298 3.77 -8.55 -12.39
N LEU A 299 5.01 -8.12 -12.66
CA LEU A 299 5.30 -6.82 -13.25
C LEU A 299 4.89 -6.77 -14.73
N ALA A 300 5.06 -7.90 -15.44
CA ALA A 300 4.52 -8.09 -16.78
C ALA A 300 3.01 -8.02 -16.80
N THR A 301 2.34 -8.76 -15.92
CA THR A 301 0.89 -8.72 -15.77
C THR A 301 0.38 -7.30 -15.43
N ASP A 302 1.05 -6.58 -14.53
CA ASP A 302 0.70 -5.20 -14.17
C ASP A 302 0.77 -4.22 -15.36
N LEU A 303 1.77 -4.35 -16.23
CA LEU A 303 1.86 -3.53 -17.44
C LEU A 303 0.74 -3.86 -18.42
N GLN A 304 0.46 -5.15 -18.60
CA GLN A 304 -0.57 -5.63 -19.53
C GLN A 304 -1.96 -5.16 -19.09
N ILE A 305 -2.34 -5.36 -17.83
CA ILE A 305 -3.63 -4.90 -17.28
C ILE A 305 -3.76 -3.38 -17.45
N TYR A 306 -2.68 -2.63 -17.27
CA TYR A 306 -2.71 -1.17 -17.45
C TYR A 306 -2.85 -0.75 -18.91
N ILE A 307 -2.24 -1.45 -19.85
CA ILE A 307 -2.45 -1.24 -21.29
C ILE A 307 -3.92 -1.49 -21.67
N PHE A 308 -4.56 -2.48 -21.05
CA PHE A 308 -5.98 -2.78 -21.27
C PHE A 308 -6.94 -1.92 -20.45
N SER A 309 -6.45 -1.08 -19.53
CA SER A 309 -7.29 -0.20 -18.71
C SER A 309 -8.26 0.73 -19.48
N PRO A 310 -7.96 1.24 -20.70
CA PRO A 310 -8.91 2.04 -21.45
C PRO A 310 -10.16 1.27 -21.87
N LEU A 311 -10.07 -0.06 -22.05
CA LEU A 311 -11.22 -0.89 -22.41
C LEU A 311 -12.31 -0.85 -21.33
N LEU A 312 -11.93 -0.63 -20.08
CA LEU A 312 -12.86 -0.43 -18.97
C LEU A 312 -13.18 1.07 -18.79
N ILE A 313 -12.20 1.97 -18.88
CA ILE A 313 -12.43 3.39 -18.53
C ILE A 313 -13.21 4.14 -19.62
N LEU A 314 -12.92 3.92 -20.90
CA LEU A 314 -13.53 4.67 -22.00
C LEU A 314 -15.05 4.41 -22.14
N PRO A 315 -15.56 3.17 -22.05
CA PRO A 315 -17.00 2.94 -22.11
C PRO A 315 -17.79 3.67 -21.02
N PHE A 316 -17.28 3.67 -19.79
CA PHE A 316 -17.87 4.42 -18.68
C PHE A 316 -17.80 5.94 -18.89
N ALA A 317 -16.70 6.45 -19.46
CA ALA A 317 -16.48 7.88 -19.65
C ALA A 317 -17.27 8.46 -20.84
N LEU A 318 -17.41 7.72 -21.94
CA LEU A 318 -18.03 8.19 -23.19
C LEU A 318 -19.52 7.87 -23.29
N PHE A 319 -19.92 6.66 -22.91
CA PHE A 319 -21.24 6.12 -23.19
C PHE A 319 -22.11 5.95 -21.93
N GLY A 320 -21.60 6.40 -20.78
CA GLY A 320 -22.31 6.38 -19.50
C GLY A 320 -22.25 5.04 -18.77
N THR A 321 -22.84 5.02 -17.57
CA THR A 321 -22.71 3.90 -16.61
C THR A 321 -23.30 2.60 -17.13
N GLY A 322 -24.40 2.64 -17.89
CA GLY A 322 -25.08 1.43 -18.39
C GLY A 322 -24.20 0.61 -19.34
N ILE A 323 -23.63 1.26 -20.36
CA ILE A 323 -22.74 0.60 -21.33
C ILE A 323 -21.42 0.20 -20.67
N GLY A 324 -20.88 1.03 -19.77
CA GLY A 324 -19.71 0.69 -18.98
C GLY A 324 -19.88 -0.62 -18.18
N VAL A 325 -20.99 -0.75 -17.45
CA VAL A 325 -21.30 -1.96 -16.67
C VAL A 325 -21.50 -3.17 -17.59
N ALA A 326 -22.17 -3.01 -18.73
CA ALA A 326 -22.34 -4.10 -19.69
C ALA A 326 -21.00 -4.62 -20.22
N VAL A 327 -20.07 -3.74 -20.60
CA VAL A 327 -18.72 -4.13 -21.04
C VAL A 327 -17.94 -4.82 -19.92
N ALA A 328 -18.02 -4.32 -18.69
CA ALA A 328 -17.37 -4.95 -17.54
C ALA A 328 -17.92 -6.36 -17.27
N ILE A 329 -19.24 -6.55 -17.35
CA ILE A 329 -19.87 -7.87 -17.19
C ILE A 329 -19.42 -8.82 -18.31
N ILE A 330 -19.39 -8.37 -19.57
CA ILE A 330 -18.92 -9.18 -20.69
C ILE A 330 -17.45 -9.61 -20.48
N LEU A 331 -16.59 -8.70 -20.05
CA LEU A 331 -15.18 -9.02 -19.78
C LEU A 331 -15.03 -10.01 -18.61
N LEU A 332 -15.87 -9.90 -17.57
CA LEU A 332 -15.90 -10.88 -16.48
C LEU A 332 -16.37 -12.25 -16.96
N LEU A 333 -17.41 -12.31 -17.81
CA LEU A 333 -17.91 -13.56 -18.38
C LEU A 333 -16.92 -14.23 -19.34
N ILE A 334 -16.07 -13.46 -20.02
CA ILE A 334 -14.98 -14.01 -20.84
C ILE A 334 -13.83 -14.55 -19.96
N SER A 335 -13.68 -13.99 -18.75
CA SER A 335 -12.62 -14.36 -17.82
C SER A 335 -12.96 -15.57 -16.93
N THR A 336 -14.24 -15.91 -16.78
CA THR A 336 -14.73 -17.13 -16.13
C THR A 336 -14.79 -18.28 -17.10
#